data_AF-A0A8J7A8R0-F1
#
_entry.id   AF-A0A8J7A8R0-F1
#
_cell.length_a   1.000
_cell.length_b   1.000
_cell.length_c   1.000
_cell.angle_alpha   90.00
_cell.angle_beta   90.00
_cell.angle_gamma   90.00
#
_symmetry.space_group_name_H-M   'P 1'
#
loop_
_entity.id
_entity.type
_entity.pdbx_description
1 polymer ?
#
loop_
_entity_poly.entity_id
_entity_poly.type
_entity_poly.pdbx_seq_one_letter_code
_entity_poly.pdbx_strand_id
1 'polypeptide(L)'
;MNFNLQASSKTTQSNNNWHNFDNSSMNFSYQAAVNALGQKALSGLELLDLFQNTVALVTQILDVKYSRIWQVLSDSNALRKVASIGDKPLARGF
;
A
#
# COMPACT_ATOMS: atom_id res chain seq x y z
N MET A 1 -28.99 16.88 -56.15
CA MET A 1 -29.91 17.13 -55.01
C MET A 1 -29.06 17.15 -53.75
N ASN A 2 -29.00 18.30 -53.09
CA ASN A 2 -28.09 18.60 -51.99
C ASN A 2 -28.90 18.58 -50.68
N PHE A 3 -28.72 17.56 -49.84
CA PHE A 3 -29.43 17.46 -48.56
C PHE A 3 -28.51 17.91 -47.42
N ASN A 4 -28.65 19.20 -47.10
CA ASN A 4 -28.07 19.82 -45.93
C ASN A 4 -29.11 19.70 -44.80
N LEU A 5 -28.82 18.90 -43.77
CA LEU A 5 -29.64 18.81 -42.55
C LEU A 5 -28.76 19.13 -41.35
N GLN A 6 -28.63 20.43 -41.06
CA GLN A 6 -28.23 20.91 -39.74
C GLN A 6 -29.40 20.68 -38.77
N ALA A 7 -29.25 19.70 -37.88
CA ALA A 7 -30.07 19.61 -36.68
C ALA A 7 -29.33 20.30 -35.53
N SER A 8 -29.75 21.52 -35.21
CA SER A 8 -29.40 22.21 -33.97
C SER A 8 -30.57 22.08 -33.00
N SER A 9 -30.38 21.45 -31.85
CA SER A 9 -31.17 21.65 -30.64
C SER A 9 -30.42 21.10 -29.43
N LYS A 10 -30.15 21.99 -28.47
CA LYS A 10 -29.47 21.74 -27.20
C LYS A 10 -30.29 20.83 -26.28
N THR A 11 -29.58 20.37 -25.23
CA THR A 11 -30.00 19.82 -23.93
C THR A 11 -30.34 18.32 -23.85
N THR A 12 -29.34 17.53 -23.47
CA THR A 12 -29.50 16.62 -22.32
C THR A 12 -28.30 16.81 -21.41
N GLN A 13 -28.41 17.82 -20.56
CA GLN A 13 -27.54 17.97 -19.40
C GLN A 13 -27.96 16.85 -18.44
N SER A 14 -27.20 15.76 -18.39
CA SER A 14 -27.41 14.70 -17.39
C SER A 14 -27.20 15.34 -16.01
N ASN A 15 -28.29 15.44 -15.26
CA ASN A 15 -28.40 16.08 -13.96
C ASN A 15 -27.96 15.17 -12.81
N ASN A 16 -26.89 14.41 -13.02
CA ASN A 16 -26.35 13.56 -11.97
C ASN A 16 -25.34 14.38 -11.18
N ASN A 17 -25.88 15.26 -10.33
CA ASN A 17 -25.16 15.97 -9.30
C ASN A 17 -24.77 14.96 -8.20
N TRP A 18 -23.76 14.14 -8.50
CA TRP A 18 -23.12 13.34 -7.47
C TRP A 18 -22.17 14.29 -6.77
N HIS A 19 -22.54 14.69 -5.56
CA HIS A 19 -21.61 15.30 -4.63
C HIS A 19 -20.35 14.46 -4.62
N ASN A 20 -19.31 14.99 -5.25
CA ASN A 20 -17.97 14.46 -5.14
C ASN A 20 -17.52 14.79 -3.71
N PHE A 21 -18.04 14.03 -2.75
CA PHE A 21 -17.30 13.79 -1.53
C PHE A 21 -16.08 13.04 -2.00
N ASP A 22 -15.00 13.78 -2.22
CA ASP A 22 -13.64 13.26 -2.25
C ASP A 22 -13.34 12.67 -0.87
N ASN A 23 -14.02 11.57 -0.53
CA ASN A 23 -13.51 10.61 0.41
C ASN A 23 -12.49 9.82 -0.38
N SER A 24 -11.29 10.39 -0.49
CA SER A 24 -10.06 9.71 -0.86
C SER A 24 -9.72 8.66 0.20
N SER A 25 -10.65 7.74 0.46
CA SER A 25 -10.34 6.43 0.98
C SER A 25 -9.35 5.85 -0.03
N MET A 26 -8.07 5.90 0.31
CA MET A 26 -7.05 5.15 -0.39
C MET A 26 -7.54 3.70 -0.41
N ASN A 27 -8.13 3.29 -1.53
CA ASN A 27 -8.60 1.93 -1.72
C ASN A 27 -7.35 1.06 -1.78
N PHE A 28 -6.92 0.62 -0.60
CA PHE A 28 -5.71 -0.15 -0.48
C PHE A 28 -5.98 -1.56 -1.00
N SER A 29 -5.38 -1.90 -2.14
CA SER A 29 -5.47 -3.25 -2.69
C SER A 29 -4.41 -4.15 -2.05
N TYR A 30 -4.82 -5.03 -1.15
CA TYR A 30 -3.96 -6.06 -0.56
C TYR A 30 -3.25 -6.90 -1.63
N GLN A 31 -3.92 -7.20 -2.74
CA GLN A 31 -3.34 -7.95 -3.84
C GLN A 31 -2.23 -7.18 -4.54
N ALA A 32 -2.39 -5.87 -4.73
CA ALA A 32 -1.32 -5.02 -5.28
C ALA A 32 -0.10 -4.97 -4.36
N ALA A 33 -0.31 -4.94 -3.04
CA ALA A 33 0.74 -4.96 -2.04
C ALA A 33 1.55 -6.26 -2.07
N VAL A 34 0.86 -7.40 -2.10
CA VAL A 34 1.49 -8.72 -2.20
C VAL A 34 2.26 -8.85 -3.51
N ASN A 35 1.68 -8.38 -4.63
CA ASN A 35 2.37 -8.40 -5.92
C ASN A 35 3.66 -7.56 -5.89
N ALA A 36 3.59 -6.33 -5.37
CA ALA A 36 4.76 -5.46 -5.27
C ALA A 36 5.88 -6.07 -4.40
N LEU A 37 5.51 -6.71 -3.28
CA LEU A 37 6.47 -7.41 -2.43
C LEU A 37 7.07 -8.65 -3.14
N GLY A 38 6.24 -9.41 -3.86
CA GLY A 38 6.68 -10.56 -4.65
C GLY A 38 7.67 -10.17 -5.76
N GLN A 39 7.41 -9.06 -6.47
CA GLN A 39 8.33 -8.53 -7.48
C GLN A 39 9.68 -8.12 -6.87
N LYS A 40 9.67 -7.47 -5.69
CA LYS A 40 10.90 -7.13 -4.96
C LYS A 40 11.68 -8.37 -4.51
N ALA A 41 10.99 -9.43 -4.09
CA ALA A 41 11.66 -10.69 -3.75
C ALA A 41 12.32 -11.34 -4.97
N LEU A 42 11.63 -11.32 -6.12
CA LEU A 42 12.15 -11.90 -7.37
C LEU A 42 13.31 -11.11 -7.98
N SER A 43 13.43 -9.82 -7.68
CA SER A 43 14.51 -8.98 -8.21
C SER A 43 15.89 -9.25 -7.58
N GLY A 44 16.00 -10.23 -6.68
CA GLY A 44 17.25 -10.55 -5.99
C GLY A 44 17.61 -9.56 -4.88
N LEU A 45 16.61 -8.88 -4.31
CA LEU A 45 16.81 -8.00 -3.16
C LEU A 45 17.32 -8.81 -1.96
N GLU A 46 18.24 -8.24 -1.18
CA GLU A 46 18.68 -8.84 0.07
C GLU A 46 17.49 -9.12 1.00
N LEU A 47 17.51 -10.27 1.67
CA LEU A 47 16.39 -10.74 2.47
C LEU A 47 16.05 -9.76 3.62
N LEU A 48 17.07 -9.13 4.20
CA LEU A 48 16.88 -8.13 5.26
C LEU A 48 16.13 -6.90 4.75
N ASP A 49 16.48 -6.43 3.55
CA ASP A 49 15.80 -5.30 2.91
C ASP A 49 14.36 -5.67 2.54
N LEU A 50 14.12 -6.93 2.15
CA LEU A 50 12.78 -7.42 1.89
C LEU A 50 11.92 -7.36 3.16
N PHE A 51 12.43 -7.82 4.30
CA PHE A 51 11.74 -7.70 5.59
C PHE A 51 11.45 -6.26 5.98
N GLN A 52 12.41 -5.34 5.77
CA GLN A 52 12.22 -3.93 6.08
C GLN A 52 11.14 -3.28 5.17
N ASN A 53 11.13 -3.64 3.89
CA ASN A 53 10.07 -3.24 2.97
C ASN A 53 8.69 -3.78 3.39
N THR A 54 8.62 -5.02 3.87
CA THR A 54 7.37 -5.63 4.35
C THR A 54 6.82 -4.89 5.56
N VAL A 55 7.63 -4.61 6.59
CA VAL A 55 7.13 -3.91 7.79
C VAL A 55 6.65 -2.51 7.45
N ALA A 56 7.31 -1.80 6.52
CA ALA A 56 6.87 -0.49 6.06
C ALA A 56 5.52 -0.56 5.34
N LEU A 57 5.38 -1.51 4.43
CA LEU A 57 4.15 -1.72 3.67
C LEU A 57 2.98 -2.07 4.61
N VAL A 58 3.15 -3.05 5.50
CA VAL A 58 2.11 -3.46 6.47
C VAL A 58 1.72 -2.30 7.39
N THR A 59 2.68 -1.50 7.85
CA THR A 59 2.44 -0.31 8.68
C THR A 59 1.52 0.67 7.97
N GLN A 60 1.82 0.98 6.70
CA GLN A 60 1.02 1.90 5.89
C GLN A 60 -0.39 1.37 5.62
N ILE A 61 -0.51 0.07 5.35
CA ILE A 61 -1.79 -0.58 5.01
C ILE A 61 -2.76 -0.57 6.17
N LEU A 62 -2.26 -0.97 7.33
CA LEU A 62 -3.08 -1.14 8.52
C LEU A 62 -3.23 0.16 9.31
N ASP A 63 -2.59 1.24 8.84
CA ASP A 63 -2.50 2.54 9.52
C ASP A 63 -2.08 2.41 11.00
N VAL A 64 -1.06 1.58 11.24
CA VAL A 64 -0.54 1.32 12.59
C VAL A 64 0.79 2.03 12.79
N LYS A 65 1.09 2.42 14.04
CA LYS A 65 2.34 3.11 14.36
C LYS A 65 3.58 2.19 14.40
N TYR A 66 3.36 0.90 14.65
CA TYR A 66 4.44 -0.05 14.89
C TYR A 66 4.18 -1.36 14.16
N SER A 67 5.21 -1.91 13.52
CA SER A 67 5.20 -3.25 12.93
C SER A 67 6.61 -3.85 13.02
N ARG A 68 6.69 -5.15 13.27
CA ARG A 68 7.96 -5.89 13.40
C ARG A 68 7.85 -7.30 12.85
N ILE A 69 8.96 -7.79 12.31
CA ILE A 69 9.14 -9.21 11.97
C ILE A 69 10.12 -9.83 12.97
N TRP A 70 9.72 -10.97 13.52
CA TRP A 70 10.53 -11.80 14.41
C TRP A 70 10.84 -13.13 13.73
N GLN A 71 12.12 -13.49 13.70
CA GLN A 71 12.57 -14.80 13.28
C GLN A 71 12.61 -15.73 14.49
N VAL A 72 11.96 -16.87 14.37
CA VAL A 72 12.07 -17.97 15.32
C VAL A 72 13.45 -18.61 15.14
N LEU A 73 14.22 -18.71 16.24
CA LEU A 73 15.51 -19.39 16.22
C LEU A 73 15.33 -20.90 16.34
N SER A 74 16.34 -21.66 15.92
CA SER A 74 16.32 -23.13 15.92
C SER A 74 16.13 -23.72 17.32
N ASP A 75 16.49 -22.97 18.37
CA ASP A 75 16.26 -23.35 19.76
C ASP A 75 14.78 -23.31 20.18
N SER A 76 13.90 -22.77 19.33
CA SER A 76 12.46 -22.56 19.58
C SER A 76 12.13 -21.82 20.88
N ASN A 77 13.12 -21.21 21.53
CA ASN A 77 12.99 -20.53 22.81
C ASN A 77 13.34 -19.04 22.71
N ALA A 78 13.95 -18.62 21.60
CA ALA A 78 14.30 -17.24 21.36
C ALA A 78 13.78 -16.73 20.02
N LEU A 79 13.47 -15.42 20.01
CA LEU A 79 13.09 -14.67 18.83
C LEU A 79 14.15 -13.63 18.53
N ARG A 80 14.56 -13.54 17.27
CA ARG A 80 15.44 -12.48 16.76
C ARG A 80 14.61 -11.45 16.00
N LYS A 81 14.69 -10.18 16.38
CA LYS A 81 14.08 -9.10 15.60
C LYS A 81 14.87 -8.95 14.30
N VAL A 82 14.19 -9.05 13.15
CA VAL A 82 14.83 -8.91 11.84
C VAL A 82 14.45 -7.63 11.11
N ALA A 83 13.26 -7.07 11.38
CA ALA A 83 12.84 -5.79 10.83
C ALA A 83 11.86 -5.10 11.77
N SER A 84 11.84 -3.76 11.75
CA SER A 84 10.93 -2.97 12.58
C SER A 84 10.71 -1.57 12.04
N ILE A 85 9.53 -1.01 12.29
CA ILE A 85 9.25 0.41 12.15
C ILE A 85 8.63 0.96 13.44
N GLY A 86 8.86 2.26 13.69
CA GLY A 86 8.31 2.98 14.83
C GLY A 86 9.06 2.75 16.14
N ASP A 87 10.04 1.85 16.19
CA ASP A 87 10.85 1.65 17.39
C ASP A 87 11.63 2.91 17.74
N LYS A 88 11.49 3.40 18.98
CA LYS A 88 12.48 4.31 19.55
C LYS A 88 13.81 3.55 19.58
N PRO A 89 14.92 4.13 19.09
CA PRO A 89 16.22 3.49 19.23
C PRO A 89 16.41 3.17 20.72
N LEU A 90 16.71 1.90 21.03
CA LEU A 90 17.08 1.52 22.38
C LEU A 90 18.28 2.40 22.73
N ALA A 91 18.09 3.31 23.69
CA ALA A 91 19.20 4.05 24.24
C ALA A 91 20.19 3.00 24.75
N ARG A 92 21.32 2.84 24.05
CA ARG A 92 22.40 1.96 24.50
C ARG A 92 22.99 2.63 25.75
N GLY A 93 22.45 2.28 26.91
CA GLY A 93 23.16 2.43 28.18
C GLY A 93 24.25 1.38 28.19
N PHE A 94 25.50 1.84 28.19
CA PHE A 94 26.69 1.05 28.50
C PHE A 94 26.65 0.61 29.97
#